data_AF-A0A962T6R6-F1
#
_entry.id   AF-A0A962T6R6-F1
#
_cell.length_a   1.000
_cell.length_b   1.000
_cell.length_c   1.000
_cell.angle_alpha   90.00
_cell.angle_beta   90.00
_cell.angle_gamma   90.00
#
_symmetry.space_group_name_H-M   'P 1'
#
loop_
_entity.id
_entity.type
_entity.pdbx_description
1 polymer ?
#
loop_
_entity_poly.entity_id
_entity_poly.type
_entity_poly.pdbx_seq_one_letter_code
_entity_poly.pdbx_strand_id
1 'polypeptide(L)'
;MTDHFLPDYGLYLLHKGLRPEARWVFFDLPVDHLTRPALRTVSLTLSTEEQGQEYAISFDFTGPRIDDLLATFPEPARERLWHWLENPTTMGQHLSLSPAATLHTVEATLGAVQQGRYERFAPLIVQRVTHRP
;
A
#
# COMPACT_ATOMS: atom_id res chain seq x y z
N MET A 1 6.52 -17.60 19.60
CA MET A 1 7.14 -17.45 18.27
C MET A 1 7.60 -16.01 18.21
N THR A 2 8.88 -15.76 17.99
CA THR A 2 9.35 -14.39 17.72
C THR A 2 8.79 -14.00 16.37
N ASP A 3 7.75 -13.16 16.36
CA ASP A 3 7.19 -12.57 15.15
C ASP A 3 8.28 -11.75 14.48
N HIS A 4 8.99 -12.36 13.54
CA HIS A 4 9.97 -11.65 12.73
C HIS A 4 9.20 -10.89 11.67
N PHE A 5 9.03 -9.59 11.90
CA PHE A 5 8.65 -8.66 10.86
C PHE A 5 9.67 -8.76 9.71
N LEU A 6 9.17 -8.84 8.48
CA LEU A 6 10.02 -8.74 7.30
C LEU A 6 10.73 -7.37 7.31
N PRO A 7 11.97 -7.28 6.83
CA PRO A 7 12.61 -5.99 6.63
C PRO A 7 11.80 -5.12 5.66
N ASP A 8 11.78 -3.81 5.88
CA ASP A 8 11.06 -2.87 5.02
C ASP A 8 11.81 -2.60 3.70
N TYR A 9 11.12 -2.78 2.58
CA TYR A 9 11.67 -2.61 1.24
C TYR A 9 12.03 -1.15 0.96
N GLY A 10 11.23 -0.18 1.42
CA GLY A 10 11.52 1.23 1.19
C GLY A 10 12.79 1.69 1.90
N LEU A 11 13.01 1.23 3.14
CA LEU A 11 14.28 1.41 3.84
C LEU A 11 15.42 0.76 3.08
N TYR A 12 15.25 -0.46 2.56
CA TYR A 12 16.27 -1.09 1.71
C TYR A 12 16.65 -0.21 0.51
N LEU A 13 15.67 0.34 -0.21
CA LEU A 13 15.89 1.24 -1.34
C LEU A 13 16.68 2.50 -0.95
N LEU A 14 16.37 3.10 0.21
CA LEU A 14 17.14 4.24 0.75
C LEU A 14 18.58 3.87 1.07
N HIS A 15 18.80 2.73 1.73
CA HIS A 15 20.15 2.28 2.06
C HIS A 15 20.99 1.98 0.81
N LYS A 16 20.35 1.60 -0.31
CA LYS A 16 21.00 1.47 -1.62
C LYS A 16 21.29 2.82 -2.29
N GLY A 17 20.93 3.94 -1.67
CA GLY A 17 21.15 5.28 -2.21
C GLY A 17 20.17 5.69 -3.29
N LEU A 18 19.03 5.01 -3.41
CA LEU A 18 17.99 5.43 -4.33
C LEU A 18 17.32 6.72 -3.85
N ARG A 19 17.09 7.62 -4.81
CA ARG A 19 16.55 8.94 -4.52
C ARG A 19 15.03 8.86 -4.33
N PRO A 20 14.44 9.58 -3.36
CA PRO A 20 13.00 9.53 -3.14
C PRO A 20 12.14 9.93 -4.34
N GLU A 21 12.69 10.76 -5.24
CA GLU A 21 12.00 11.24 -6.44
C GLU A 21 11.97 10.21 -7.58
N ALA A 22 12.72 9.10 -7.45
CA ALA A 22 12.64 8.02 -8.43
C ALA A 22 11.22 7.46 -8.48
N ARG A 23 10.76 7.14 -9.69
CA ARG A 23 9.45 6.53 -9.91
C ARG A 23 9.64 5.05 -10.14
N TRP A 24 9.01 4.25 -9.31
CA TRP A 24 8.93 2.81 -9.47
C TRP A 24 7.58 2.44 -10.06
N VAL A 25 7.60 1.46 -10.95
CA VAL A 25 6.41 0.96 -11.63
C VAL A 25 6.24 -0.49 -11.23
N PHE A 26 5.07 -0.81 -10.71
CA PHE A 26 4.67 -2.14 -10.27
C PHE A 26 3.49 -2.62 -11.11
N PHE A 27 3.46 -3.92 -11.39
CA PHE A 27 2.46 -4.52 -12.26
C PHE A 27 1.65 -5.56 -11.52
N ASP A 28 0.36 -5.61 -11.86
CA ASP A 28 -0.60 -6.60 -11.39
C ASP A 28 -0.56 -6.83 -9.86
N LEU A 29 -0.57 -5.73 -9.09
CA LEU A 29 -0.54 -5.78 -7.64
C LEU A 29 -1.88 -6.33 -7.10
N PRO A 30 -1.87 -7.44 -6.34
CA PRO A 30 -3.09 -7.96 -5.74
C PRO A 30 -3.53 -7.06 -4.58
N VAL A 31 -4.84 -6.86 -4.46
CA VAL A 31 -5.47 -6.12 -3.38
C VAL A 31 -6.55 -6.99 -2.77
N ASP A 32 -6.14 -7.83 -1.83
CA ASP A 32 -7.00 -8.70 -1.02
C ASP A 32 -7.16 -8.19 0.42
N HIS A 33 -6.37 -7.19 0.80
CA HIS A 33 -6.48 -6.53 2.09
C HIS A 33 -5.99 -5.08 2.04
N LEU A 34 -6.46 -4.28 2.99
CA LEU A 34 -6.07 -2.88 3.17
C LEU A 34 -5.96 -2.57 4.66
N THR A 35 -5.05 -1.66 5.00
CA THR A 35 -4.94 -1.08 6.34
C THR A 35 -5.22 0.41 6.26
N ARG A 36 -5.86 0.98 7.29
CA ARG A 36 -6.09 2.43 7.36
C ARG A 36 -5.23 3.05 8.46
N PRO A 37 -3.96 3.40 8.20
CA PRO A 37 -3.08 3.93 9.24
C PRO A 37 -3.47 5.34 9.69
N ALA A 38 -4.14 6.12 8.83
CA ALA A 38 -4.54 7.49 9.13
C ALA A 38 -5.86 7.86 8.42
N LEU A 39 -6.48 8.96 8.84
CA LEU A 39 -7.79 9.40 8.32
C LEU A 39 -7.82 9.52 6.78
N ARG A 40 -6.71 9.95 6.17
CA ARG A 40 -6.60 10.24 4.72
C ARG A 40 -5.61 9.33 3.98
N THR A 41 -5.28 8.19 4.58
CA THR A 41 -4.31 7.25 4.03
C THR A 41 -4.88 5.84 4.10
N VAL A 42 -4.74 5.13 2.99
CA VAL A 42 -5.01 3.70 2.89
C VAL A 42 -3.71 3.04 2.46
N SER A 43 -3.34 1.95 3.11
CA SER A 43 -2.10 1.23 2.83
C SER A 43 -2.39 -0.18 2.38
N LEU A 44 -1.75 -0.59 1.30
CA LEU A 44 -1.62 -1.99 0.88
C LEU A 44 -0.23 -2.48 1.28
N THR A 45 -0.14 -3.64 1.92
CA THR A 45 1.14 -4.26 2.26
C THR A 45 1.30 -5.56 1.49
N LEU A 46 2.43 -5.74 0.81
CA LEU A 46 2.76 -6.98 0.12
C LEU A 46 4.14 -7.45 0.58
N SER A 47 4.57 -8.62 0.14
CA SER A 47 5.97 -9.02 0.20
C SER A 47 6.60 -9.07 -1.19
N THR A 48 7.91 -8.89 -1.23
CA THR A 48 8.73 -8.99 -2.44
C THR A 48 10.08 -9.62 -2.11
N GLU A 49 10.71 -10.29 -3.05
CA GLU A 49 12.04 -10.85 -2.87
C GLU A 49 13.07 -10.04 -3.65
N GLU A 50 14.17 -9.71 -2.99
CA GLU A 50 15.31 -9.03 -3.61
C GLU A 50 16.60 -9.70 -3.12
N GLN A 51 17.41 -10.22 -4.05
CA GLN A 51 18.67 -10.90 -3.74
C GLN A 51 18.53 -12.08 -2.75
N GLY A 52 17.41 -12.82 -2.81
CA GLY A 52 17.14 -13.97 -1.93
C GLY A 52 16.68 -13.60 -0.52
N GLN A 53 16.41 -12.32 -0.26
CA GLN A 53 15.80 -11.83 0.98
C GLN A 53 14.39 -11.34 0.70
N GLU A 54 13.43 -11.81 1.50
CA GLU A 54 12.05 -11.31 1.46
C GLU A 54 11.94 -9.99 2.25
N TYR A 55 11.20 -9.04 1.69
CA TYR A 55 10.93 -7.72 2.26
C TYR A 55 9.42 -7.45 2.29
N ALA A 56 8.97 -6.72 3.30
CA ALA A 56 7.64 -6.11 3.29
C ALA A 56 7.70 -4.80 2.48
N ILE A 57 6.69 -4.57 1.65
CA ILE A 57 6.51 -3.36 0.86
C ILE A 57 5.15 -2.77 1.17
N SER A 58 5.10 -1.49 1.53
CA SER A 58 3.86 -0.76 1.79
C SER A 58 3.61 0.28 0.72
N PHE A 59 2.37 0.33 0.22
CA PHE A 59 1.89 1.29 -0.76
C PHE A 59 0.83 2.18 -0.14
N ASP A 60 1.12 3.48 -0.02
CA ASP A 60 0.21 4.45 0.57
C ASP A 60 -0.56 5.19 -0.52
N PHE A 61 -1.88 5.01 -0.51
CA PHE A 61 -2.85 5.75 -1.32
C PHE A 61 -3.36 6.94 -0.51
N THR A 62 -3.27 8.12 -1.11
CA THR A 62 -3.76 9.37 -0.50
C THR A 62 -4.52 10.22 -1.52
N GLY A 63 -5.44 11.03 -1.02
CA GLY A 63 -6.22 11.96 -1.84
C GLY A 63 -6.86 11.26 -3.05
N PRO A 64 -6.69 11.79 -4.28
CA PRO A 64 -7.30 11.21 -5.48
C PRO A 64 -6.89 9.76 -5.78
N ARG A 65 -5.77 9.27 -5.22
CA ARG A 65 -5.34 7.88 -5.46
C ARG A 65 -6.20 6.86 -4.71
N ILE A 66 -6.91 7.29 -3.67
CA ILE A 66 -7.92 6.47 -3.01
C ILE A 66 -9.11 6.23 -3.95
N ASP A 67 -9.50 7.24 -4.73
CA ASP A 67 -10.58 7.12 -5.72
C ASP A 67 -10.20 6.13 -6.84
N ASP A 68 -8.95 6.17 -7.31
CA ASP A 68 -8.47 5.17 -8.27
C ASP A 68 -8.51 3.76 -7.65
N LEU A 69 -8.04 3.59 -6.41
CA LEU A 69 -8.11 2.29 -5.72
C LEU A 69 -9.55 1.76 -5.68
N LEU A 70 -10.50 2.60 -5.27
CA LEU A 70 -11.92 2.27 -5.21
C LEU A 70 -12.49 1.88 -6.58
N ALA A 71 -12.09 2.57 -7.65
CA ALA A 71 -12.55 2.29 -9.01
C ALA A 71 -12.21 0.87 -9.50
N THR A 72 -11.24 0.20 -8.86
CA THR A 72 -10.83 -1.17 -9.21
C THR A 72 -11.82 -2.23 -8.68
N PHE A 73 -12.62 -1.90 -7.67
CA PHE A 73 -13.59 -2.83 -7.09
C PHE A 73 -14.94 -2.70 -7.78
N PRO A 74 -15.65 -3.80 -8.07
CA PRO A 74 -17.03 -3.75 -8.55
C PRO A 74 -18.00 -3.43 -7.41
N GLU A 75 -19.22 -3.02 -7.74
CA GLU A 75 -20.30 -3.01 -6.75
C GLU A 75 -20.74 -4.45 -6.40
N PRO A 76 -21.15 -4.71 -5.14
CA PRO A 76 -21.28 -3.79 -4.01
C PRO A 76 -20.00 -3.64 -3.14
N ALA A 77 -18.86 -4.16 -3.59
CA ALA A 77 -17.62 -4.14 -2.80
C ALA A 77 -17.04 -2.73 -2.68
N ARG A 78 -17.14 -1.94 -3.76
CA ARG A 78 -16.73 -0.53 -3.78
C ARG A 78 -17.48 0.30 -2.75
N GLU A 79 -18.81 0.21 -2.72
CA GLU A 79 -19.62 0.93 -1.71
C GLU A 79 -19.25 0.56 -0.27
N ARG A 80 -19.03 -0.72 0.02
CA ARG A 80 -18.57 -1.15 1.35
C ARG A 80 -17.21 -0.57 1.71
N LEU A 81 -16.26 -0.58 0.77
CA LEU A 81 -14.93 -0.01 0.97
C LEU A 81 -15.03 1.50 1.19
N TRP A 82 -15.85 2.20 0.41
CA TRP A 82 -16.13 3.62 0.59
C TRP A 82 -16.64 3.93 2.00
N HIS A 83 -17.66 3.21 2.48
CA HIS A 83 -18.18 3.39 3.84
C HIS A 83 -17.15 3.09 4.94
N TRP A 84 -16.31 2.08 4.73
CA TRP A 84 -15.21 1.80 5.65
C TRP A 84 -14.21 2.96 5.70
N LEU A 85 -13.93 3.63 4.58
CA LEU A 85 -13.07 4.82 4.51
C LEU A 85 -13.72 6.08 5.08
N GLU A 86 -15.03 6.24 4.98
CA GLU A 86 -15.70 7.42 5.54
C GLU A 86 -15.84 7.35 7.07
N ASN A 87 -15.92 6.15 7.63
CA ASN A 87 -16.12 5.97 9.07
C ASN A 87 -14.82 6.23 9.87
N PRO A 88 -14.71 7.30 10.69
CA PRO A 88 -13.48 7.62 11.41
C PRO A 88 -13.04 6.55 12.42
N THR A 89 -13.96 5.67 12.87
CA THR A 89 -13.64 4.61 13.83
C THR A 89 -12.85 3.45 13.21
N THR A 90 -12.67 3.44 11.88
CA THR A 90 -11.90 2.41 11.18
C THR A 90 -10.40 2.71 11.10
N MET A 91 -9.94 3.84 11.63
CA MET A 91 -8.52 4.14 11.71
C MET A 91 -7.78 3.11 12.58
N GLY A 92 -6.63 2.63 12.10
CA GLY A 92 -5.87 1.55 12.69
C GLY A 92 -6.42 0.15 12.39
N GLN A 93 -7.55 0.03 11.68
CA GLN A 93 -8.10 -1.26 11.30
C GLN A 93 -7.46 -1.81 10.03
N HIS A 94 -7.58 -3.13 9.93
CA HIS A 94 -7.29 -3.92 8.75
C HIS A 94 -8.62 -4.44 8.19
N LEU A 95 -8.74 -4.42 6.87
CA LEU A 95 -9.90 -4.89 6.14
C LEU A 95 -9.45 -5.93 5.11
N SER A 96 -9.94 -7.16 5.25
CA SER A 96 -9.83 -8.16 4.19
C SER A 96 -10.95 -7.94 3.16
N LEU A 97 -10.62 -8.02 1.89
CA LEU A 97 -11.50 -7.73 0.76
C LEU A 97 -11.99 -9.01 0.11
N SER A 98 -13.29 -9.05 -0.16
CA SER A 98 -13.92 -10.13 -0.93
C SER A 98 -15.06 -9.54 -1.77
N PRO A 99 -14.97 -9.60 -3.12
CA PRO A 99 -13.84 -10.11 -3.90
C PRO A 99 -12.56 -9.25 -3.75
N ALA A 100 -11.41 -9.88 -3.92
CA ALA A 100 -10.13 -9.18 -4.09
C ALA A 100 -10.07 -8.51 -5.48
N ALA A 101 -9.15 -7.55 -5.63
CA ALA A 101 -8.90 -6.86 -6.89
C ALA A 101 -7.42 -6.94 -7.31
N THR A 102 -7.13 -6.47 -8.51
CA THR A 102 -5.75 -6.34 -9.01
C THR A 102 -5.56 -4.97 -9.62
N LEU A 103 -4.56 -4.22 -9.14
CA LEU A 103 -4.13 -2.96 -9.74
C LEU A 103 -3.17 -3.26 -10.89
N HIS A 104 -3.53 -2.88 -12.12
CA HIS A 104 -2.77 -3.31 -13.29
C HIS A 104 -1.40 -2.64 -13.39
N THR A 105 -1.34 -1.32 -13.18
CA THR A 105 -0.07 -0.62 -13.01
C THR A 105 -0.17 0.37 -11.87
N VAL A 106 0.83 0.37 -11.00
CA VAL A 106 0.99 1.32 -9.91
C VAL A 106 2.33 2.02 -10.07
N GLU A 107 2.31 3.34 -10.22
CA GLU A 107 3.52 4.16 -10.09
C GLU A 107 3.59 4.73 -8.69
N ALA A 108 4.75 4.61 -8.05
CA ALA A 108 4.96 5.14 -6.72
C ALA A 108 6.34 5.77 -6.59
N THR A 109 6.46 6.67 -5.62
CA THR A 109 7.72 7.30 -5.20
C THR A 109 7.95 6.98 -3.73
N LEU A 110 9.17 7.12 -3.25
CA LEU A 110 9.47 6.77 -1.87
C LEU A 110 9.02 7.89 -0.94
N GLY A 111 8.30 7.52 0.11
CA GLY A 111 7.90 8.41 1.19
C GLY A 111 9.01 8.69 2.19
N ALA A 112 8.71 9.58 3.13
CA ALA A 112 9.58 9.81 4.29
C ALA A 112 9.61 8.57 5.20
N VAL A 113 10.73 8.37 5.88
CA VAL A 113 10.85 7.32 6.91
C VAL A 113 9.88 7.61 8.05
N GLN A 114 9.06 6.63 8.37
CA GLN A 114 8.10 6.65 9.45
C GLN A 114 8.55 5.73 10.60
N GLN A 115 8.06 6.03 11.80
CA GLN A 115 8.25 5.22 12.99
C GLN A 115 6.90 4.60 13.38
N GLY A 116 6.76 3.30 13.11
CA GLY A 116 5.68 2.49 13.65
C GLY A 116 5.94 2.14 15.12
N ARG A 117 5.00 1.40 15.72
CA ARG A 117 5.10 1.00 17.13
C ARG A 117 6.30 0.09 17.40
N TYR A 118 6.67 -0.76 16.44
CA TYR A 118 7.71 -1.78 16.57
C TYR A 118 8.78 -1.72 15.48
N GLU A 119 8.56 -0.94 14.43
CA GLU A 119 9.41 -0.93 13.25
C GLU A 119 9.58 0.49 12.69
N ARG A 120 10.60 0.67 11.86
CA ARG A 120 10.75 1.82 10.97
C ARG A 120 10.49 1.33 9.56
N PHE A 121 9.84 2.16 8.76
CA PHE A 121 9.49 1.83 7.39
C PHE A 121 9.48 3.09 6.53
N ALA A 122 9.62 2.95 5.22
CA ALA A 122 9.42 4.04 4.27
C ALA A 122 8.41 3.58 3.21
N PRO A 123 7.15 4.03 3.27
CA PRO A 123 6.14 3.56 2.33
C PRO A 123 6.42 4.11 0.93
N LEU A 124 5.96 3.38 -0.07
CA LEU A 124 5.86 3.88 -1.43
C LEU A 124 4.56 4.66 -1.58
N ILE A 125 4.67 5.97 -1.78
CA ILE A 125 3.53 6.85 -2.00
C ILE A 125 3.06 6.69 -3.43
N VAL A 126 1.85 6.18 -3.60
CA VAL A 126 1.24 5.96 -4.91
C VAL A 126 1.03 7.31 -5.59
N GLN A 127 1.53 7.42 -6.81
CA GLN A 127 1.43 8.62 -7.67
C GLN A 127 0.41 8.42 -8.79
N ARG A 128 0.27 7.19 -9.28
CA ARG A 128 -0.66 6.85 -10.36
C ARG A 128 -1.09 5.39 -10.25
N VAL A 129 -2.36 5.15 -10.53
CA VAL A 129 -2.93 3.81 -10.74
C VAL A 129 -3.52 3.77 -12.14
N THR A 130 -3.29 2.69 -12.88
CA THR A 130 -4.01 2.42 -14.13
C THR A 130 -4.88 1.18 -13.97
N HIS A 131 -6.08 1.26 -14.50
CA HIS A 131 -7.02 0.15 -14.57
C HIS A 131 -6.88 -0.55 -15.91
N ARG A 132 -7.22 -1.85 -15.97
CA ARG A 132 -7.50 -2.46 -17.29
C ARG A 132 -8.77 -1.80 -17.85
N PRO A 133 -8.80 -1.53 -19.18
CA PRO A 133 -10.00 -1.00 -19.84
C PRO A 133 -11.19 -1.96 -19.75
#